data_AF-A0A925RFN8-F1
#
_entry.id   AF-A0A925RFN8-F1
#
_cell.length_a   1.000
_cell.length_b   1.000
_cell.length_c   1.000
_cell.angle_alpha   90.00
_cell.angle_beta   90.00
_cell.angle_gamma   90.00
#
_symmetry.space_group_name_H-M   'P 1'
#
loop_
_entity.id
_entity.type
_entity.pdbx_description
1 polymer ?
#
loop_
_entity_poly.entity_id
_entity_poly.type
_entity_poly.pdbx_seq_one_letter_code
_entity_poly.pdbx_strand_id
1 'polypeptide(L)'
;MVMNLVVCFAVFVIGNLTEVMVNRSVSGDANESVTFMARLISMVMPSLSAFNVSSAVATGRIVPQDYLGSSLLYALAYIAAMMLLGFILFEDRDLA
;
A
#
# COMPACT_ATOMS: atom_id res chain seq x y z
N MET A 1 -16.97 14.96 1.58
CA MET A 1 -16.91 13.86 0.59
C MET A 1 -15.78 14.08 -0.43
N VAL A 2 -15.68 15.24 -1.09
CA VAL A 2 -14.61 15.53 -2.06
C VAL A 2 -13.20 15.36 -1.48
N MET A 3 -12.93 15.90 -0.28
CA MET A 3 -11.60 15.76 0.34
C MET A 3 -11.18 14.30 0.58
N ASN A 4 -12.12 13.45 1.03
CA ASN A 4 -11.85 12.03 1.25
C ASN A 4 -11.50 11.33 -0.07
N LEU A 5 -12.29 11.58 -1.13
CA LEU A 5 -12.01 11.02 -2.45
C LEU A 5 -10.66 11.47 -3.01
N VAL A 6 -10.30 12.74 -2.83
CA VAL A 6 -8.99 13.27 -3.27
C VAL A 6 -7.85 12.61 -2.51
N VAL A 7 -7.98 12.43 -1.20
CA VAL A 7 -6.96 11.74 -0.38
C VAL A 7 -6.84 10.26 -0.78
N CYS A 8 -7.96 9.54 -0.88
CA CYS A 8 -7.95 8.15 -1.35
C CYS A 8 -7.33 8.01 -2.74
N PHE A 9 -7.66 8.91 -3.67
CA PHE A 9 -7.11 8.92 -5.02
C PHE A 9 -5.60 9.20 -5.02
N ALA A 10 -5.14 10.16 -4.23
CA ALA A 10 -3.71 10.45 -4.10
C ALA A 10 -2.93 9.24 -3.55
N VAL A 11 -3.44 8.61 -2.48
CA VAL A 11 -2.85 7.39 -1.91
C VAL A 11 -2.84 6.26 -2.94
N PHE A 12 -3.93 6.07 -3.69
CA PHE A 12 -4.01 5.08 -4.76
C PHE A 12 -2.94 5.31 -5.85
N VAL A 13 -2.84 6.54 -6.36
CA VAL A 13 -1.87 6.89 -7.42
C VAL A 13 -0.44 6.70 -6.93
N ILE A 14 -0.12 7.19 -5.73
CA ILE A 14 1.25 7.07 -5.18
C ILE A 14 1.60 5.61 -4.90
N GLY A 15 0.71 4.84 -4.29
CA GLY A 15 0.94 3.42 -4.01
C GLY A 15 1.19 2.62 -5.28
N ASN A 16 0.35 2.80 -6.30
CA ASN A 16 0.46 2.06 -7.56
C ASN A 16 1.72 2.46 -8.36
N LEU A 17 2.03 3.76 -8.44
CA LEU A 17 3.26 4.22 -9.09
C LEU A 17 4.52 3.70 -8.40
N THR A 18 4.54 3.72 -7.06
CA THR A 18 5.70 3.24 -6.27
C THR A 18 5.96 1.77 -6.54
N GLU A 19 4.93 0.92 -6.58
CA GLU A 19 5.09 -0.49 -6.91
C GLU A 19 5.63 -0.72 -8.31
N VAL A 20 5.14 0.03 -9.32
CA VAL A 20 5.66 -0.06 -10.68
C VAL A 20 7.15 0.32 -10.73
N MET A 21 7.56 1.32 -9.94
CA MET A 21 8.97 1.73 -9.85
C MET A 21 9.84 0.70 -9.13
N VAL A 22 9.37 0.11 -8.03
CA VAL A 22 10.07 -0.97 -7.33
C VAL A 22 10.20 -2.21 -8.23
N ASN A 23 9.14 -2.60 -8.94
CA ASN A 23 9.18 -3.78 -9.79
C ASN A 23 10.12 -3.59 -11.00
N ARG A 24 10.14 -2.39 -11.60
CA ARG A 24 11.07 -2.07 -12.69
C ARG A 24 12.53 -1.94 -12.23
N SER A 25 12.76 -1.51 -10.99
CA SER A 25 14.11 -1.44 -10.44
C SER A 25 14.70 -2.80 -10.08
N VAL A 26 13.89 -3.77 -9.66
CA VAL A 26 14.34 -5.15 -9.44
C VAL A 26 14.69 -5.86 -10.76
N SER A 27 14.06 -5.48 -11.88
CA SER A 27 14.33 -6.03 -13.21
C SER A 27 15.63 -5.53 -13.87
N GLY A 28 16.43 -4.70 -13.20
CA GLY A 28 17.79 -4.33 -13.64
C GLY A 28 17.91 -3.08 -14.54
N ASP A 29 16.80 -2.42 -14.88
CA ASP A 29 16.76 -1.28 -15.82
C ASP A 29 16.70 0.11 -15.13
N ALA A 30 16.94 0.21 -13.82
CA ALA A 30 16.76 1.47 -13.08
C ALA A 30 18.01 1.97 -12.36
N ASN A 31 18.19 3.30 -12.38
CA ASN A 31 19.21 4.01 -11.60
C ASN A 31 19.06 3.73 -10.09
N GLU A 32 20.17 3.49 -9.38
CA GLU A 32 20.19 3.17 -7.95
C GLU A 32 19.44 4.18 -7.07
N SER A 33 19.51 5.48 -7.40
CA SER A 33 18.79 6.54 -6.67
C SER A 33 17.27 6.41 -6.75
N VAL A 34 16.76 5.93 -7.88
CA VAL A 34 15.32 5.73 -8.10
C VAL A 34 14.84 4.50 -7.34
N THR A 35 15.64 3.44 -7.32
CA THR A 35 15.40 2.22 -6.54
C THR A 35 15.35 2.52 -5.03
N PHE A 36 16.28 3.35 -4.54
CA PHE A 36 16.31 3.77 -3.14
C PHE A 36 15.03 4.55 -2.77
N MET A 37 14.67 5.55 -3.56
CA MET A 37 13.48 6.37 -3.30
C MET A 37 12.20 5.52 -3.37
N ALA A 38 12.09 4.63 -4.34
CA ALA A 38 10.95 3.73 -4.48
C ALA A 38 10.81 2.81 -3.26
N ARG A 39 11.91 2.28 -2.72
CA ARG A 39 11.91 1.48 -1.49
C ARG A 39 11.50 2.29 -0.27
N LEU A 40 11.97 3.52 -0.15
CA LEU A 40 11.62 4.41 0.96
C LEU A 40 10.11 4.72 0.96
N ILE A 41 9.54 5.02 -0.20
CA ILE A 41 8.10 5.26 -0.34
C ILE A 41 7.31 3.96 -0.07
N SER A 42 7.80 2.80 -0.54
CA SER A 42 7.15 1.50 -0.30
C SER A 42 7.13 1.07 1.18
N MET A 43 7.98 1.66 2.01
CA MET A 43 7.98 1.42 3.47
C MET A 43 6.79 2.09 4.15
N VAL A 44 6.35 3.24 3.63
CA VAL A 44 5.28 4.06 4.22
C VAL A 44 3.93 3.76 3.56
N MET A 45 3.95 3.56 2.24
CA MET A 45 2.74 3.33 1.45
C MET A 45 2.33 1.86 1.45
N PRO A 46 1.03 1.55 1.60
CA PRO A 46 0.54 0.19 1.54
C PRO A 46 0.68 -0.36 0.12
N SER A 47 1.12 -1.61 0.00
CA SER A 47 1.25 -2.28 -1.30
C SER A 47 -0.11 -2.73 -1.82
N LEU A 48 -0.68 -1.97 -2.77
CA LEU A 48 -1.98 -2.29 -3.36
C LEU A 48 -1.92 -3.53 -4.28
N SER A 49 -0.75 -3.88 -4.83
CA SER A 49 -0.57 -5.12 -5.59
C SER A 49 -0.70 -6.38 -4.73
N ALA A 50 -0.47 -6.30 -3.42
CA ALA A 50 -0.70 -7.44 -2.52
C ALA A 50 -2.19 -7.79 -2.35
N PHE A 51 -3.09 -6.91 -2.83
CA PHE A 51 -4.52 -7.13 -2.89
C PHE A 51 -5.02 -7.37 -4.33
N ASN A 52 -4.14 -7.33 -5.33
CA ASN A 52 -4.53 -7.47 -6.71
C ASN A 52 -4.58 -8.95 -7.12
N VAL A 53 -5.78 -9.51 -7.07
CA VAL A 53 -6.08 -10.91 -7.44
C VAL A 53 -6.58 -11.03 -8.89
N SER A 54 -6.72 -9.89 -9.59
CA SER A 54 -7.35 -9.82 -10.91
C SER A 54 -6.64 -10.69 -11.96
N SER A 55 -5.31 -10.83 -11.86
CA SER A 55 -4.53 -11.69 -12.76
C SER A 55 -4.81 -13.19 -12.57
N ALA A 56 -4.96 -13.63 -11.33
CA ALA A 56 -5.26 -15.03 -10.99
C ALA A 56 -6.69 -15.40 -11.38
N VAL A 57 -7.65 -14.50 -11.13
CA VAL A 57 -9.06 -14.68 -11.49
C VAL A 57 -9.24 -14.71 -13.00
N ALA A 58 -8.59 -13.79 -13.73
CA ALA A 58 -8.67 -13.73 -15.19
C ALA A 58 -8.06 -14.96 -15.89
N THR A 59 -7.09 -15.62 -15.25
CA THR A 59 -6.47 -16.86 -15.75
C THR A 59 -7.18 -18.13 -15.26
N GLY A 60 -8.29 -18.00 -14.53
CA GLY A 60 -9.04 -19.13 -13.98
C GLY A 60 -8.29 -19.93 -12.92
N ARG A 61 -7.21 -19.36 -12.34
CA ARG A 61 -6.41 -20.02 -11.33
C ARG A 61 -7.04 -19.86 -9.95
N ILE A 62 -7.06 -20.95 -9.18
CA ILE A 62 -7.48 -20.93 -7.79
C ILE A 62 -6.44 -20.12 -7.00
N VAL A 63 -6.92 -19.13 -6.26
CA VAL A 63 -6.07 -18.27 -5.43
C VAL A 63 -5.73 -19.04 -4.14
N PRO A 64 -4.45 -19.20 -3.78
CA PRO A 64 -4.06 -19.90 -2.57
C PRO A 64 -4.70 -19.29 -1.32
N GLN A 65 -5.25 -20.11 -0.42
CA GLN A 65 -5.87 -19.64 0.82
C GLN A 65 -4.87 -18.92 1.74
N ASP A 66 -3.60 -19.35 1.74
CA ASP A 66 -2.52 -18.70 2.48
C ASP A 66 -2.27 -17.25 2.00
N TYR A 67 -2.41 -17.01 0.69
CA TYR A 67 -2.30 -15.67 0.13
C TYR A 67 -3.44 -14.78 0.62
N LEU A 68 -4.69 -15.28 0.61
CA LEU A 68 -5.83 -14.55 1.18
C LEU A 68 -5.64 -14.25 2.67
N GLY A 69 -5.17 -15.23 3.45
CA GLY A 69 -4.94 -15.08 4.88
C GLY A 69 -3.88 -14.01 5.19
N SER A 70 -2.75 -14.06 4.49
CA SER A 70 -1.67 -13.08 4.65
C SER A 70 -2.07 -11.67 4.19
N SER A 71 -2.79 -11.52 3.08
CA SER A 71 -3.33 -10.22 2.65
C SER A 71 -4.34 -9.65 3.66
N LEU A 72 -5.20 -10.49 4.25
CA LEU A 72 -6.14 -10.06 5.29
C LEU A 72 -5.41 -9.59 6.55
N LEU A 73 -4.42 -10.35 7.02
CA LEU A 73 -3.60 -9.95 8.17
C LEU A 73 -2.85 -8.65 7.91
N TYR A 74 -2.29 -8.48 6.71
CA TYR A 74 -1.65 -7.25 6.29
C TYR A 74 -2.61 -6.06 6.32
N ALA A 75 -3.84 -6.22 5.82
CA ALA A 75 -4.88 -5.19 5.89
C ALA A 75 -5.23 -4.81 7.34
N LEU A 76 -5.45 -5.80 8.21
CA LEU A 76 -5.79 -5.56 9.61
C LEU A 76 -4.66 -4.84 10.36
N ALA A 77 -3.41 -5.25 10.13
CA ALA A 77 -2.25 -4.59 10.71
C ALA A 77 -2.15 -3.12 10.27
N TYR A 78 -2.38 -2.85 8.99
CA TYR A 78 -2.37 -1.48 8.47
C TYR A 78 -3.51 -0.62 9.02
N ILE A 79 -4.72 -1.17 9.11
CA ILE A 79 -5.86 -0.50 9.74
C ILE A 79 -5.56 -0.16 11.20
N ALA A 80 -5.05 -1.13 11.96
CA ALA A 80 -4.68 -0.91 13.37
C ALA A 80 -3.60 0.17 13.51
N ALA A 81 -2.55 0.14 12.67
CA ALA A 81 -1.50 1.15 12.66
C ALA A 81 -2.06 2.56 12.36
N MET A 82 -2.92 2.69 11.36
CA MET A 82 -3.55 3.98 11.02
C MET A 82 -4.51 4.47 12.10
N MET A 83 -5.23 3.57 12.78
CA MET A 83 -6.04 3.94 13.94
C MET A 83 -5.18 4.46 15.09
N LEU A 84 -4.09 3.77 15.43
CA LEU A 84 -3.16 4.20 16.48
C LEU A 84 -2.51 5.55 16.13
N LEU A 85 -2.12 5.75 14.86
CA LEU A 85 -1.62 7.03 14.38
C LEU A 85 -2.68 8.12 14.57
N GLY A 86 -3.93 7.84 14.20
CA GLY A 86 -5.05 8.73 14.44
C GLY A 86 -5.21 9.09 15.91
N PHE A 87 -5.15 8.10 16.81
CA PHE A 87 -5.20 8.36 18.25
C PHE A 87 -4.06 9.25 18.71
N ILE A 88 -2.80 8.93 18.38
CA ILE A 88 -1.64 9.74 18.76
C ILE A 88 -1.75 11.18 18.25
N LEU A 89 -2.24 11.38 17.01
CA LEU A 89 -2.35 12.71 16.41
C LEU A 89 -3.47 13.56 17.05
N PHE A 90 -4.54 12.93 17.51
CA PHE A 90 -5.71 13.61 18.07
C PHE A 90 -5.77 13.59 19.60
N GLU A 91 -4.89 12.85 20.27
CA GLU A 91 -4.81 12.74 21.72
C GLU A 91 -4.68 14.11 22.40
N ASP A 92 -3.78 14.97 21.89
CA ASP A 92 -3.57 16.32 22.44
C ASP A 92 -4.58 17.36 21.93
N ARG A 93 -5.34 17.05 20.88
CA ARG A 93 -6.25 18.03 20.27
C ARG A 93 -7.53 18.23 21.09
N ASP A 94 -7.91 17.25 21.90
CA ASP A 94 -9.12 17.31 22.75
C ASP A 94 -8.86 18.04 24.10
N LEU A 95 -7.69 18.67 24.29
CA LEU A 95 -7.29 19.37 25.53
C LEU A 95 -7.35 20.92 25.45
N ALA A 96 -8.08 21.52 24.50
CA ALA A 96 -8.22 22.98 24.33
C ALA A 96 -9.66 23.50 24.48
#